data_AF-A0A945CPU2-F1
#
_entry.id   AF-A0A945CPU2-F1
#
_cell.length_a   1.000
_cell.length_b   1.000
_cell.length_c   1.000
_cell.angle_alpha   90.00
_cell.angle_beta   90.00
_cell.angle_gamma   90.00
#
_symmetry.space_group_name_H-M   'P 1'
#
loop_
_entity.id
_entity.type
_entity.pdbx_description
1 polymer ?
#
loop_
_entity_poly.entity_id
_entity_poly.type
_entity_poly.pdbx_seq_one_letter_code
_entity_poly.pdbx_strand_id
1 'polypeptide(L)' 'GASREDAGRVLADRIVALMRLLGMPNGLGAMGFGSEQIPALVEGTLAQQRLTQLAPIAVEEEVLAELFEGAMRYW' A
#
# COMPACT_ATOMS: atom_id res chain seq x y z
N GLY A 1 23.59 12.59 5.38
CA GLY A 1 22.25 12.93 5.90
C GLY A 1 21.23 12.70 4.80
N ALA A 2 19.97 12.44 5.15
CA ALA A 2 18.90 12.28 4.16
C ALA A 2 18.49 13.63 3.54
N SER A 3 18.13 13.64 2.25
CA SER A 3 17.61 14.83 1.57
C SER A 3 16.07 14.90 1.64
N ARG A 4 15.45 15.92 1.02
CA ARG A 4 13.99 16.00 0.94
C ARG A 4 13.39 14.88 0.09
N GLU A 5 14.10 14.48 -0.95
CA GLU A 5 13.72 13.42 -1.88
C GLU A 5 13.71 12.04 -1.19
N ASP A 6 14.54 11.85 -0.15
CA ASP A 6 14.58 10.64 0.66
C ASP A 6 13.39 10.51 1.64
N ALA A 7 12.64 11.59 1.90
CA ALA A 7 11.70 11.65 3.02
C ALA A 7 10.63 10.54 2.98
N GLY A 8 10.10 10.23 1.79
CA GLY A 8 9.11 9.16 1.61
C GLY A 8 9.68 7.78 1.96
N ARG A 9 10.88 7.47 1.49
CA ARG A 9 11.57 6.20 1.75
C ARG A 9 11.90 6.04 3.24
N VAL A 10 12.46 7.09 3.86
CA VAL A 10 12.80 7.06 5.30
C VAL A 10 11.56 6.83 6.16
N LEU A 11 10.43 7.46 5.82
CA LEU A 11 9.18 7.24 6.52
C LEU A 11 8.65 5.81 6.33
N ALA A 12 8.66 5.30 5.09
CA ALA A 12 8.22 3.94 4.78
C ALA A 12 9.05 2.90 5.54
N ASP A 13 10.38 3.03 5.53
CA ASP A 13 11.30 2.14 6.26
C ASP A 13 10.98 2.13 7.77
N ARG A 14 10.63 3.29 8.33
CA ARG A 14 10.28 3.37 9.76
C ARG A 14 8.94 2.72 10.07
N ILE A 15 7.94 2.86 9.20
CA ILE A 15 6.65 2.18 9.34
C ILE A 15 6.84 0.66 9.26
N VAL A 16 7.62 0.17 8.30
CA VAL A 16 7.95 -1.27 8.18
C VAL A 16 8.65 -1.79 9.44
N ALA A 17 9.57 -1.01 10.02
CA ALA A 17 10.21 -1.40 11.29
C ALA A 17 9.21 -1.53 12.45
N LEU A 18 8.20 -0.64 12.53
CA LEU A 18 7.14 -0.74 13.53
C LEU A 18 6.22 -1.94 13.29
N MET A 19 5.85 -2.22 12.04
CA MET A 19 5.07 -3.41 11.69
C MET A 19 5.76 -4.70 12.13
N ARG A 20 7.06 -4.83 11.86
CA ARG A 20 7.87 -5.98 12.31
C ARG A 20 7.93 -6.07 13.83
N LEU A 21 8.14 -4.95 14.52
CA LEU A 21 8.20 -4.91 15.99
C LEU A 21 6.88 -5.37 16.63
N LEU A 22 5.75 -5.03 16.02
CA LEU A 22 4.41 -5.40 16.48
C LEU A 22 3.99 -6.80 16.02
N GLY A 23 4.83 -7.53 15.28
CA GLY A 23 4.52 -8.87 14.78
C GLY A 23 3.45 -8.88 13.69
N MET A 24 3.31 -7.79 12.93
CA MET A 24 2.35 -7.73 11.82
C MET A 24 2.73 -8.68 10.68
N PRO A 25 1.73 -9.27 9.99
CA PRO A 25 1.96 -10.05 8.78
C PRO A 25 2.61 -9.18 7.69
N ASN A 26 3.49 -9.81 6.91
CA ASN A 26 4.25 -9.14 5.85
C ASN A 26 3.43 -8.96 4.58
N GLY A 27 2.58 -7.94 4.59
CA GLY A 27 1.70 -7.62 3.46
C GLY A 27 0.53 -8.59 3.31
N LEU A 28 -0.24 -8.38 2.25
CA LEU A 28 -1.46 -9.13 1.94
C LEU A 28 -1.17 -10.60 1.60
N GLY A 29 0.02 -10.91 1.08
CA GLY A 29 0.44 -12.28 0.78
C GLY A 29 0.46 -13.17 2.03
N ALA A 30 0.92 -12.63 3.16
CA ALA A 30 0.88 -13.33 4.45
C ALA A 30 -0.55 -13.56 4.98
N MET A 31 -1.55 -12.88 4.40
CA MET A 31 -2.97 -13.02 4.71
C MET A 31 -3.72 -13.90 3.70
N GLY A 32 -3.01 -14.49 2.72
CA GLY A 32 -3.59 -15.41 1.72
C GLY A 32 -4.09 -14.74 0.43
N PHE A 33 -3.77 -13.46 0.21
CA PHE A 33 -4.03 -12.81 -1.08
C PHE A 33 -2.86 -13.03 -2.04
N GLY A 34 -3.16 -13.00 -3.33
CA GLY A 34 -2.22 -13.00 -4.44
C GLY A 34 -2.54 -11.89 -5.44
N SER A 35 -1.67 -11.74 -6.44
CA SER A 35 -1.82 -10.73 -7.48
C SER A 35 -3.10 -10.94 -8.32
N GLU A 36 -3.64 -12.16 -8.36
CA GLU A 36 -4.88 -12.47 -9.06
C GLU A 36 -6.12 -11.81 -8.44
N GLN A 37 -6.09 -11.41 -7.17
CA GLN A 37 -7.19 -10.66 -6.54
C GLN A 37 -7.09 -9.14 -6.72
N ILE A 38 -5.99 -8.61 -7.27
CA ILE A 38 -5.81 -7.16 -7.46
C ILE A 38 -6.99 -6.52 -8.20
N PRO A 39 -7.52 -7.07 -9.32
CA PRO A 39 -8.64 -6.45 -10.01
C PRO A 39 -9.87 -6.25 -9.10
N ALA A 40 -10.19 -7.24 -8.28
CA ALA A 40 -11.32 -7.17 -7.34
C ALA A 40 -11.07 -6.18 -6.19
N LEU A 41 -9.83 -6.09 -5.70
CA LEU A 41 -9.45 -5.12 -4.68
C LEU A 41 -9.54 -3.68 -5.20
N VAL A 42 -9.11 -3.45 -6.45
CA VAL A 42 -9.19 -2.15 -7.12
C VAL A 42 -10.64 -1.75 -7.32
N GLU A 43 -11.49 -2.62 -7.88
CA GLU A 43 -12.92 -2.37 -8.06
C GLU A 43 -13.61 -2.02 -6.74
N GLY A 44 -13.37 -2.82 -5.69
CA GLY A 44 -13.92 -2.59 -4.36
C GLY A 44 -13.45 -1.28 -3.72
N THR A 45 -12.24 -0.82 -4.02
CA THR A 45 -11.70 0.46 -3.52
C THR A 45 -12.29 1.64 -4.28
N LEU A 46 -12.42 1.56 -5.61
CA LEU A 46 -13.01 2.61 -6.44
C LEU A 46 -14.48 2.88 -6.10
N ALA A 47 -15.22 1.86 -5.67
CA ALA A 47 -16.59 2.01 -5.18
C ALA A 47 -16.69 2.94 -3.93
N GLN A 48 -15.59 3.14 -3.19
CA GLN A 48 -15.54 3.98 -1.99
C GLN A 48 -15.21 5.45 -2.29
N GLN A 49 -15.96 6.07 -3.22
CA GLN A 49 -15.68 7.42 -3.75
C GLN A 49 -15.46 8.50 -2.68
N ARG A 50 -16.19 8.43 -1.56
CA ARG A 50 -16.03 9.41 -0.46
C ARG A 50 -14.64 9.34 0.19
N LEU A 51 -14.08 8.14 0.33
CA LEU A 51 -12.77 7.94 0.95
C LEU A 51 -11.64 8.24 -0.03
N THR A 52 -11.78 7.82 -1.28
CA THR A 52 -10.74 8.03 -2.30
C THR A 52 -10.54 9.51 -2.63
N GLN A 53 -11.59 10.35 -2.53
CA GLN A 53 -11.50 11.81 -2.70
C GLN A 53 -10.72 12.54 -1.59
N LEU A 54 -10.41 11.89 -0.47
CA LEU A 54 -9.61 12.49 0.60
C LEU A 54 -8.09 12.32 0.38
N ALA A 55 -7.69 11.48 -0.59
CA ALA A 55 -6.29 11.26 -0.90
C ALA A 55 -5.64 12.54 -1.46
N PRO A 56 -4.35 12.78 -1.17
CA PRO A 56 -3.62 13.94 -1.71
C PRO A 56 -3.27 13.79 -3.21
N ILE A 57 -3.54 12.63 -3.80
CA ILE A 57 -3.30 12.31 -5.21
C ILE A 57 -4.57 11.71 -5.82
N ALA A 58 -4.69 11.75 -7.15
CA ALA A 58 -5.76 11.06 -7.86
C ALA A 58 -5.64 9.54 -7.64
N VAL A 59 -6.77 8.91 -7.32
CA VAL A 59 -6.86 7.47 -7.03
C VAL A 59 -7.53 6.79 -8.22
N GLU A 60 -6.72 6.51 -9.23
CA GLU A 60 -7.15 5.81 -10.46
C GLU A 60 -6.85 4.31 -10.37
N GLU A 61 -7.39 3.54 -11.31
CA GLU A 61 -7.26 2.08 -11.36
C GLU A 61 -5.79 1.62 -11.33
N GLU A 62 -4.95 2.22 -12.17
CA GLU A 62 -3.52 1.86 -12.29
C GLU A 62 -2.75 2.14 -10.99
N VAL A 63 -3.04 3.28 -10.34
CA VAL A 63 -2.39 3.67 -9.08
C VAL A 63 -2.75 2.67 -7.97
N LEU A 64 -4.01 2.24 -7.92
CA LEU A 64 -4.45 1.23 -6.96
C LEU A 64 -3.85 -0.14 -7.26
N ALA A 65 -3.75 -0.53 -8.54
CA ALA A 65 -3.14 -1.79 -8.93
C ALA A 65 -1.66 -1.85 -8.50
N GLU A 66 -0.88 -0.80 -8.77
CA GLU A 66 0.51 -0.69 -8.32
C GLU A 66 0.62 -0.70 -6.79
N LEU A 67 -0.29 -0.01 -6.09
CA LEU A 67 -0.34 -0.01 -4.64
C LEU A 67 -0.58 -1.41 -4.07
N PHE A 68 -1.55 -2.15 -4.61
CA PHE A 68 -1.86 -3.50 -4.14
C PHE A 68 -0.76 -4.50 -4.47
N GLU A 69 -0.13 -4.38 -5.64
CA GLU A 69 1.02 -5.22 -6.00
C GLU A 69 2.18 -5.01 -5.01
N GLY A 70 2.52 -3.75 -4.69
CA GLY A 70 3.51 -3.43 -3.66
C GLY A 70 3.08 -3.86 -2.24
N ALA A 71 1.78 -3.94 -1.98
CA ALA A 71 1.23 -4.40 -0.70
C ALA A 71 1.24 -5.92 -0.52
N MET A 72 1.50 -6.70 -1.57
CA MET A 72 1.59 -8.16 -1.46
C MET A 72 2.71 -8.58 -0.51
N ARG A 73 3.83 -7.85 -0.54
CA ARG A 73 5.00 -8.10 0.31
C ARG A 73 5.83 -6.82 0.50
N TYR A 74 6.07 -6.45 1.75
CA TYR A 74 6.83 -5.24 2.08
C TYR A 74 8.32 -5.49 2.37
N TRP A 75 8.65 -6.69 2.86
CA TRP A 75 10.03 -7.02 3.28
C TRP A 75 10.43 -8.47 3.11
#